data_AF-A0AA40CMI4-F1
#
_entry.id   AF-A0AA40CMI4-F1
#
_cell.length_a   1.000
_cell.length_b   1.000
_cell.length_c   1.000
_cell.angle_alpha   90.00
_cell.angle_beta   90.00
_cell.angle_gamma   90.00
#
_symmetry.space_group_name_H-M   'P 1'
#
loop_
_entity.id
_entity.type
_entity.pdbx_description
1 polymer ?
#
loop_
_entity_poly.entity_id
_entity_poly.type
_entity_poly.pdbx_seq_one_letter_code
_entity_poly.pdbx_strand_id
1 'polypeptide(L)' 'MPELRPNPAQRDIAKDAAQEGALNTPEEISNKARGHKANLSNPNTSEASKENSKQALKDLGGEDAFFSKDSK' A
#
# COMPACT_ATOMS: atom_id res chain seq x y z
N MET A 1 15.90 28.73 -41.67
CA MET A 1 15.23 29.03 -40.39
C MET A 1 14.96 27.71 -39.70
N PRO A 2 15.62 27.39 -38.56
CA PRO A 2 15.30 26.16 -37.83
C PRO A 2 13.97 26.35 -37.08
N GLU A 3 12.99 25.51 -37.35
CA GLU A 3 11.71 25.50 -36.63
C GLU A 3 11.94 25.11 -35.16
N LEU A 4 11.40 25.92 -34.24
CA LEU A 4 11.38 25.58 -32.82
C LEU A 4 10.59 24.28 -32.63
N ARG A 5 11.23 23.28 -32.00
CA ARG A 5 10.52 22.07 -31.56
C ARG A 5 9.41 22.46 -30.58
N PRO A 6 8.21 21.85 -30.67
CA PRO A 6 7.10 22.17 -29.77
C PRO A 6 7.49 21.89 -28.32
N ASN A 7 7.11 22.82 -27.44
CA ASN A 7 7.27 22.70 -25.99
C ASN A 7 6.49 21.47 -25.51
N PRO A 8 7.13 20.45 -24.90
CA PRO A 8 6.39 19.30 -24.38
C PRO A 8 5.38 19.80 -23.35
N ALA A 9 4.14 19.31 -23.45
CA ALA A 9 3.09 19.61 -22.48
C ALA A 9 3.66 19.45 -21.06
N GLN A 10 3.52 20.49 -20.24
CA GLN A 10 3.96 20.46 -18.85
C GLN A 10 3.41 19.20 -18.22
N ARG A 11 4.29 18.32 -17.76
CA ARG A 11 3.90 17.06 -17.14
C ARG A 11 3.05 17.41 -15.92
N ASP A 12 1.74 17.12 -16.00
CA ASP A 12 0.76 17.43 -14.97
C ASP A 12 1.01 16.57 -13.73
N ILE A 13 2.02 16.95 -12.92
CA ILE A 13 2.38 16.31 -11.64
C ILE A 13 1.16 16.09 -10.73
N ALA A 14 0.15 16.95 -10.82
CA ALA A 14 -1.08 16.86 -10.04
C ALA A 14 -2.00 15.72 -10.49
N LYS A 15 -1.99 15.33 -11.78
CA LYS A 15 -2.79 14.21 -12.31
C LYS A 15 -2.13 12.88 -12.01
N ASP A 16 -0.80 12.81 -12.09
CA ASP A 16 -0.05 11.60 -11.72
C ASP A 16 -0.17 11.30 -10.21
N ALA A 17 -0.14 12.33 -9.35
CA ALA A 17 -0.34 12.16 -7.91
C ALA A 17 -1.77 11.72 -7.52
N ALA A 18 -2.78 12.00 -8.37
CA ALA A 18 -4.17 11.66 -8.11
C ALA A 18 -4.53 10.20 -8.49
N GLN A 19 -3.70 9.51 -9.29
CA GLN A 19 -3.89 8.09 -9.58
C GLN A 19 -3.40 7.18 -8.44
N GLU A 20 -2.53 7.69 -7.56
CA GLU A 20 -2.18 7.08 -6.28
C GLU A 20 -3.31 7.32 -5.26
N GLY A 21 -4.51 6.87 -5.62
CA GLY A 21 -5.66 6.78 -4.73
C GLY A 21 -5.38 5.75 -3.66
N ALA A 22 -4.74 6.21 -2.59
CA ALA A 22 -4.32 5.50 -1.39
C ALA A 22 -5.48 4.91 -0.57
N LEU A 23 -6.31 4.05 -1.17
CA LEU A 23 -7.40 3.35 -0.51
C LEU A 23 -7.48 1.90 -1.01
N ASN A 24 -6.86 1.00 -0.23
CA ASN A 24 -7.34 -0.37 0.00
C ASN A 24 -7.49 -1.29 -1.23
N THR A 25 -6.50 -1.34 -2.12
CA THR A 25 -6.43 -2.50 -3.03
C THR A 25 -6.19 -3.78 -2.21
N PRO A 26 -6.73 -4.94 -2.61
CA PRO A 26 -6.51 -6.20 -1.91
C PRO A 26 -5.02 -6.57 -1.83
N GLU A 27 -4.23 -6.16 -2.84
CA GLU A 27 -2.77 -6.31 -2.80
C GLU A 27 -2.14 -5.50 -1.66
N GLU A 28 -2.52 -4.24 -1.50
CA GLU A 28 -1.97 -3.37 -0.45
C GLU A 28 -2.36 -3.85 0.95
N ILE A 29 -3.58 -4.37 1.12
CA ILE A 29 -4.02 -4.99 2.38
C ILE A 29 -3.15 -6.22 2.68
N SER A 30 -2.93 -7.10 1.69
CA SER A 30 -2.03 -8.25 1.83
C SER A 30 -0.59 -7.83 2.16
N ASN A 31 -0.06 -6.79 1.50
CA ASN A 31 1.29 -6.27 1.75
C ASN A 31 1.43 -5.74 3.18
N LYS A 32 0.47 -4.95 3.66
CA LYS A 32 0.44 -4.43 5.04
C LYS A 32 0.35 -5.57 6.05
N ALA A 33 -0.52 -6.55 5.82
CA ALA A 33 -0.65 -7.70 6.70
C ALA A 33 0.66 -8.51 6.80
N ARG A 34 1.35 -8.73 5.68
CA ARG A 34 2.67 -9.39 5.69
C ARG A 34 3.70 -8.59 6.50
N GLY A 35 3.72 -7.26 6.35
CA GLY A 35 4.60 -6.37 7.10
C GLY A 35 4.38 -6.44 8.61
N HIS A 36 3.12 -6.33 9.06
CA HIS A 36 2.79 -6.46 10.48
C HIS A 36 3.14 -7.84 11.03
N LYS A 37 2.93 -8.91 10.27
CA LYS A 37 3.33 -10.26 10.66
C LYS A 37 4.85 -10.40 10.81
N ALA A 38 5.64 -9.82 9.91
CA ALA A 38 7.10 -9.78 10.02
C ALA A 38 7.55 -9.03 11.28
N ASN A 39 6.88 -7.92 11.61
CA ASN A 39 7.16 -7.16 12.83
C ASN A 39 6.90 -7.96 14.11
N LEU A 40 5.88 -8.83 14.12
CA LEU A 40 5.60 -9.73 15.25
C LEU A 40 6.70 -10.77 15.47
N SER A 41 7.23 -11.34 14.39
CA SER A 41 8.30 -12.34 14.44
C SER A 41 9.68 -11.74 14.73
N ASN A 42 9.85 -10.42 14.61
CA ASN A 42 11.13 -9.78 14.86
C ASN A 42 11.46 -9.77 16.37
N PRO A 43 12.54 -10.45 16.82
CA PRO A 43 12.93 -10.46 18.23
C PRO A 43 13.35 -9.07 18.72
N ASN A 44 13.80 -8.19 17.83
CA ASN A 44 14.26 -6.83 18.16
C ASN A 44 13.13 -5.79 18.22
N THR A 45 11.89 -6.17 17.89
CA THR A 45 10.74 -5.27 17.98
C THR A 45 10.22 -5.22 19.41
N SER A 46 9.91 -4.01 19.89
CA SER A 46 9.32 -3.76 21.21
C SER A 46 7.94 -4.41 21.36
N GLU A 47 7.56 -4.72 22.61
CA GLU A 47 6.25 -5.32 22.90
C GLU A 47 5.09 -4.42 22.48
N ALA A 48 5.17 -3.11 22.72
CA ALA A 48 4.16 -2.15 22.29
C ALA A 48 3.95 -2.13 20.77
N SER A 49 5.04 -2.24 19.99
CA SER A 49 4.96 -2.30 18.52
C SER A 49 4.34 -3.62 18.05
N LYS A 50 4.62 -4.72 18.77
CA LYS A 50 3.98 -6.02 18.51
C LYS A 50 2.48 -5.96 18.82
N GLU A 51 2.08 -5.40 19.96
CA GLU A 51 0.66 -5.19 20.32
C GLU A 51 -0.08 -4.41 19.23
N ASN A 52 0.50 -3.29 18.81
CA ASN A 52 -0.08 -2.46 17.75
C ASN A 52 -0.19 -3.21 16.41
N SER A 53 0.82 -4.00 16.05
CA SER A 53 0.79 -4.81 14.83
C SER A 53 -0.24 -5.93 14.89
N LYS A 54 -0.48 -6.54 16.05
CA LYS A 54 -1.58 -7.51 16.25
C LYS A 54 -2.93 -6.85 16.04
N GLN A 55 -3.12 -5.65 16.58
CA GLN A 55 -4.37 -4.91 16.42
C GLN A 55 -4.59 -4.51 14.96
N ALA A 56 -3.58 -3.95 14.29
CA ALA A 56 -3.65 -3.60 12.88
C ALA A 56 -3.98 -4.80 11.98
N LEU A 57 -3.45 -6.00 12.28
CA LEU A 57 -3.81 -7.23 11.56
C LEU A 57 -5.28 -7.62 11.72
N LYS A 58 -5.88 -7.36 12.88
CA LYS A 58 -7.31 -7.59 13.11
C LYS A 58 -8.15 -6.58 12.32
N ASP A 59 -7.78 -5.30 12.36
CA ASP A 59 -8.46 -4.22 11.65
C ASP A 59 -8.37 -4.35 10.12
N LEU A 60 -7.27 -4.91 9.60
CA LEU A 60 -7.10 -5.16 8.16
C LEU A 60 -7.99 -6.29 7.61
N GLY A 61 -8.77 -6.96 8.45
CA GLY A 61 -9.79 -7.95 8.04
C GLY A 61 -9.44 -9.40 8.34
N GLY A 62 -8.44 -9.67 9.19
CA GLY A 62 -8.14 -11.02 9.66
C GLY A 62 -7.94 -12.04 8.52
N GLU A 63 -8.54 -13.22 8.62
CA GLU A 63 -8.45 -14.25 7.56
C GLU A 63 -9.26 -13.89 6.30
N ASP A 64 -10.31 -13.05 6.43
CA ASP A 64 -11.24 -12.67 5.36
C ASP A 64 -10.62 -11.71 4.32
N ALA A 65 -9.67 -10.88 4.75
CA ALA A 65 -8.92 -9.97 3.89
C ALA A 65 -8.12 -10.68 2.79
N PHE A 66 -7.82 -11.97 2.97
CA PHE A 66 -7.13 -12.79 1.98
C PHE A 66 -8.07 -13.42 0.94
N PHE A 67 -9.36 -13.61 1.24
CA PHE A 67 -10.28 -14.42 0.42
C PHE A 67 -10.92 -13.69 -0.77
N SER A 68 -10.75 -12.37 -0.91
CA SER A 68 -11.32 -11.63 -2.06
C SER A 68 -10.62 -11.90 -3.40
N LYS A 69 -9.65 -12.82 -3.49
CA LYS A 69 -8.90 -13.09 -4.72
C LYS A 69 -9.32 -14.32 -5.53
N ASP A 70 -10.20 -15.19 -5.01
CA ASP A 70 -10.59 -16.44 -5.71
C ASP A 70 -12.02 -16.42 -6.27
N SER A 71 -12.45 -15.31 -6.87
CA SER A 71 -13.72 -15.24 -7.61
C SER A 71 -13.56 -14.48 -8.92
N LYS A 72 -12.81 -15.04 -9.88
CA LYS A 72 -13.02 -14.77 -11.30
C LYS A 72 -12.62 -15.95 -12.18
#